data_AF-A0A959NDQ2-F1
#
_entry.id   AF-A0A959NDQ2-F1
#
_cell.length_a   1.000
_cell.length_b   1.000
_cell.length_c   1.000
_cell.angle_alpha   90.00
_cell.angle_beta   90.00
_cell.angle_gamma   90.00
#
_symmetry.space_group_name_H-M   'P 1'
#
loop_
_entity.id
_entity.type
_entity.pdbx_description
1 polymer ?
#
loop_
_entity_poly.entity_id
_entity_poly.type
_entity_poly.pdbx_seq_one_letter_code
_entity_poly.pdbx_strand_id
1 'polypeptide(L)' 'MSDQNYSFFGAVEESFDKAAKHTKWDEGILNQIKACNAVYRMRFPVKRDNGSIEVIEAYRVQHSHHKTPCKGGIR' A
#
# COMPACT_ATOMS: atom_id res chain seq x y z
N MET A 1 -25.79 6.19 14.78
CA MET A 1 -24.96 4.98 14.53
C MET A 1 -23.72 5.48 13.83
N SER A 2 -22.70 5.80 14.62
CA SER A 2 -21.52 6.57 14.21
C SER A 2 -20.56 5.72 13.36
N ASP A 3 -20.29 6.24 12.16
CA ASP A 3 -19.16 6.01 11.25
C ASP A 3 -18.26 4.80 11.52
N GLN A 4 -18.52 3.71 10.80
CA GLN A 4 -17.50 2.70 10.52
C GLN A 4 -16.36 3.40 9.75
N ASN A 5 -15.18 3.51 10.38
CA ASN A 5 -13.97 4.06 9.76
C ASN A 5 -13.61 3.23 8.52
N TYR A 6 -13.98 3.72 7.34
CA TYR A 6 -13.70 3.07 6.07
C TYR A 6 -12.17 3.05 5.81
N SER A 7 -11.63 1.86 5.56
CA SER A 7 -10.24 1.66 5.14
C SER A 7 -10.20 1.27 3.68
N PHE A 8 -9.54 2.08 2.84
CA PHE A 8 -9.36 1.74 1.42
C PHE A 8 -8.60 0.42 1.24
N PHE A 9 -7.54 0.22 2.03
CA PHE A 9 -6.78 -1.03 2.00
C PHE A 9 -7.66 -2.21 2.43
N GLY A 10 -8.43 -2.05 3.52
CA GLY A 10 -9.34 -3.09 4.02
C GLY A 10 -10.43 -3.46 3.02
N ALA A 11 -10.97 -2.51 2.27
CA ALA A 11 -11.96 -2.79 1.22
C ALA A 11 -11.38 -3.63 0.06
N VAL A 12 -10.12 -3.38 -0.30
CA VAL A 12 -9.40 -4.17 -1.32
C VAL A 12 -9.07 -5.56 -0.79
N GLU A 13 -8.64 -5.68 0.47
CA GLU A 13 -8.41 -6.95 1.15
C GLU A 13 -9.68 -7.81 1.21
N GLU A 14 -10.84 -7.22 1.53
CA GLU A 14 -12.11 -7.94 1.56
C GLU A 14 -12.47 -8.49 0.16
N SER A 15 -12.19 -7.74 -0.89
CA SER A 15 -12.39 -8.19 -2.28
C SER A 15 -11.46 -9.35 -2.63
N PHE A 16 -10.20 -9.30 -2.19
CA PHE A 16 -9.25 -10.40 -2.34
C PHE A 16 -9.73 -11.65 -1.61
N ASP A 17 -10.15 -11.52 -0.34
CA ASP A 17 -10.61 -12.63 0.49
C ASP A 17 -11.86 -13.32 -0.08
N LYS A 18 -12.78 -12.55 -0.67
CA LYS A 18 -13.95 -13.09 -1.38
C LYS A 18 -13.52 -13.98 -2.55
N ALA A 19 -12.56 -13.53 -3.35
CA ALA A 19 -12.07 -14.29 -4.51
C ALA A 19 -11.22 -15.50 -4.10
N ALA A 20 -10.38 -15.36 -3.07
CA ALA A 20 -9.45 -16.39 -2.61
C ALA A 20 -10.14 -17.71 -2.26
N LYS A 21 -11.36 -17.65 -1.68
CA LYS A 21 -12.21 -18.81 -1.34
C LYS A 21 -12.58 -19.70 -2.53
N HIS A 22 -12.51 -19.17 -3.73
CA HIS A 22 -12.82 -19.90 -4.97
C HIS A 22 -11.57 -20.49 -5.64
N THR A 23 -10.41 -20.43 -4.98
CA THR A 23 -9.15 -20.97 -5.48
C THR A 23 -8.72 -22.19 -4.67
N LYS A 24 -7.75 -22.95 -5.21
CA LYS A 24 -7.20 -24.17 -4.58
C LYS A 24 -5.83 -23.94 -3.92
N TRP A 25 -5.44 -22.68 -3.75
CA TRP A 25 -4.12 -22.32 -3.25
C TRP A 25 -4.07 -22.41 -1.73
N ASP A 26 -2.88 -22.73 -1.22
CA ASP A 26 -2.63 -22.77 0.22
C ASP A 26 -2.80 -21.38 0.86
N GLU A 27 -3.35 -21.34 2.08
CA GLU A 27 -3.58 -20.10 2.81
C GLU A 27 -2.29 -19.31 3.02
N GLY A 28 -1.15 -19.97 3.22
CA GLY A 28 0.15 -19.31 3.35
C GLY A 28 0.55 -18.53 2.10
N ILE A 29 0.31 -19.10 0.91
CA ILE A 29 0.56 -18.41 -0.37
C ILE A 29 -0.40 -17.22 -0.52
N LEU A 30 -1.69 -17.41 -0.20
CA LEU A 30 -2.69 -16.35 -0.29
C LEU A 30 -2.36 -15.19 0.67
N ASN A 31 -1.92 -15.50 1.89
CA ASN A 31 -1.48 -14.51 2.88
C ASN A 31 -0.23 -13.76 2.43
N GLN A 32 0.73 -14.44 1.78
CA GLN A 32 1.87 -13.77 1.17
C GLN A 32 1.42 -12.79 0.08
N ILE A 33 0.56 -13.23 -0.84
CA ILE A 33 0.10 -12.40 -1.96
C ILE A 33 -0.68 -11.19 -1.44
N LYS A 34 -1.45 -11.35 -0.37
CA LYS A 34 -2.23 -10.28 0.25
C LYS A 34 -1.33 -9.19 0.86
N ALA A 35 -0.23 -9.58 1.51
CA ALA A 35 0.66 -8.66 2.21
C ALA A 35 1.48 -7.77 1.25
N CYS A 36 1.72 -6.51 1.66
CA CYS A 36 2.66 -5.62 0.97
C CYS A 36 4.10 -5.98 1.34
N ASN A 37 4.93 -6.31 0.36
CA ASN A 37 6.33 -6.68 0.58
C ASN A 37 7.19 -5.53 1.12
N ALA A 38 6.94 -4.29 0.71
CA ALA A 38 7.68 -3.13 1.20
C ALA A 38 6.80 -1.88 1.30
N VAL A 39 6.85 -1.22 2.45
CA VAL A 39 6.20 0.07 2.72
C VAL A 39 7.29 1.06 3.10
N TYR A 40 7.56 2.03 2.24
CA TYR A 40 8.57 3.04 2.49
C TYR A 40 7.90 4.35 2.87
N ARG A 41 8.15 4.81 4.11
CA ARG A 41 7.78 6.14 4.61
C ARG A 41 9.04 6.98 4.68
N MET A 42 9.01 8.14 4.04
CA MET A 42 10.14 9.05 3.99
C MET A 42 9.74 10.45 4.44
N ARG A 43 10.70 11.13 5.05
CA ARG A 43 10.59 12.55 5.40
C ARG A 43 11.84 13.24 4.89
N PHE A 44 11.68 14.29 4.09
CA PHE A 44 12.81 15.02 3.52
C PHE A 44 12.54 16.53 3.50
N PRO A 45 13.57 17.36 3.78
CA PRO A 45 13.42 18.80 3.76
C PRO A 45 13.43 19.33 2.32
N VAL A 46 12.59 20.33 2.05
CA VAL A 46 12.58 21.10 0.80
C VAL A 46 12.66 22.58 1.15
N LYS A 47 13.54 23.31 0.46
CA LYS A 47 13.57 24.77 0.53
C LYS A 47 12.51 25.32 -0.42
N ARG A 48 11.56 26.08 0.13
CA ARG A 48 10.50 26.78 -0.61
C ARG A 48 11.07 28.03 -1.29
N ASP A 49 10.35 28.58 -2.27
CA ASP A 49 10.77 29.76 -3.04
C ASP A 49 10.98 31.01 -2.16
N ASN A 50 10.24 31.12 -1.06
CA ASN A 50 10.39 32.20 -0.06
C ASN A 50 11.59 32.02 0.89
N GLY A 51 12.39 30.98 0.70
CA GLY A 51 13.57 30.68 1.50
C GLY A 51 13.34 29.83 2.76
N SER A 52 12.08 29.55 3.14
CA SER A 52 11.76 28.68 4.28
C SER A 52 12.05 27.20 3.98
N ILE A 53 12.34 26.42 5.03
CA ILE A 53 12.54 24.96 4.93
C ILE A 53 11.32 24.26 5.49
N GLU A 54 10.76 23.34 4.71
CA GLU A 54 9.63 22.50 5.11
C GLU A 54 9.98 21.03 4.97
N VAL A 55 9.61 20.20 5.96
CA VAL A 55 9.81 18.74 5.90
C VAL A 55 8.57 18.10 5.30
N ILE A 56 8.71 17.47 4.14
CA ILE A 56 7.63 16.76 3.45
C ILE A 56 7.64 15.29 3.87
N GLU A 57 6.47 14.76 4.22
CA GLU A 57 6.26 13.32 4.42
C GLU A 57 5.70 12.69 3.13
N ALA A 58 6.28 11.56 2.72
CA ALA A 58 5.87 10.83 1.53
C ALA A 58 5.89 9.32 1.75
N TYR A 59 5.15 8.60 0.90
CA TYR A 59 4.98 7.15 0.97
C TYR A 59 5.15 6.50 -0.40
N ARG A 60 5.84 5.36 -0.45
CA ARG A 60 5.91 4.47 -1.62
C ARG A 60 5.71 3.04 -1.13
N VAL A 61 4.63 2.40 -1.59
CA VAL A 61 4.35 0.99 -1.28
C VAL A 61 4.61 0.13 -2.51
N GLN A 62 5.39 -0.93 -2.35
CA GLN A 62 5.59 -1.98 -3.34
C GLN A 62 4.88 -3.23 -2.83
N HIS A 63 3.73 -3.53 -3.44
CA HIS A 63 2.87 -4.62 -3.00
C HIS A 63 3.54 -5.98 -3.22
N SER A 64 4.02 -6.27 -4.43
CA SER A 64 4.61 -7.56 -4.75
C SER A 64 5.83 -7.45 -5.67
N HIS A 65 6.77 -8.37 -5.50
CA HIS A 65 8.00 -8.50 -6.29
C HIS A 65 8.03 -9.76 -7.17
N HIS A 66 6.91 -10.50 -7.27
CA HIS A 66 6.85 -11.72 -8.09
C HIS A 66 7.17 -11.45 -9.58
N LYS A 67 6.99 -10.19 -10.03
CA LYS A 67 7.51 -9.66 -11.29
C LYS A 67 8.18 -8.31 -11.07
N THR A 68 9.29 -8.10 -11.76
CA THR A 68 10.09 -6.88 -11.69
C THR A 68 10.20 -6.21 -13.07
N PRO A 69 10.20 -4.87 -13.16
CA PRO A 69 10.10 -3.90 -12.06
C PRO A 69 8.65 -3.73 -11.54
N CYS A 70 8.51 -3.25 -10.30
CA CYS A 70 7.21 -2.82 -9.78
C CYS A 70 6.64 -1.64 -10.59
N LYS A 71 5.33 -1.64 -10.84
CA LYS A 71 4.63 -0.54 -11.51
C LYS A 71 3.63 0.13 -10.57
N GLY A 72 3.61 1.46 -10.58
CA GLY A 72 2.65 2.27 -9.82
C GLY A 72 2.91 3.77 -10.00
N GLY A 73 1.84 4.55 -10.01
CA GLY A 73 1.89 6.02 -10.14
C GLY A 73 2.41 6.73 -8.89
N ILE A 74 2.44 8.05 -8.92
CA ILE A 74 2.70 8.93 -7.78
C ILE A 74 1.46 9.82 -7.63
N ARG A 75 1.02 10.04 -6.39
CA ARG A 75 -0.10 10.92 -6.03
C ARG A 75 0.36 11.87 -4.95
#